data_AF-A0A3S4M4T4-F1
#
_entry.id   AF-A0A3S4M4T4-F1
#
_cell.length_a   1.000
_cell.length_b   1.000
_cell.length_c   1.000
_cell.angle_alpha   90.00
_cell.angle_beta   90.00
_cell.angle_gamma   90.00
#
_symmetry.space_group_name_H-M   'P 1'
#
loop_
_entity.id
_entity.type
_entity.pdbx_description
1 polymer ?
#
loop_
_entity_poly.entity_id
_entity_poly.type
_entity_poly.pdbx_seq_one_letter_code
_entity_poly.pdbx_strand_id
1 'polypeptide(L)'
;MNGVIDTRYGALMPRLAVNLVGPHYFDGDNQLRQGTYATLDSSLGWQATERMNISVYVDNLFDRRYRTYGYMNGSSAVAQVNMGRTVGINTRIDFF
;
A
#
# COMPACT_ATOMS: atom_id res chain seq x y z
N MET A 1 9.77 16.74 -13.71
CA MET A 1 8.30 16.89 -13.70
C MET A 1 7.83 16.56 -12.29
N ASN A 2 7.26 17.52 -11.56
CA ASN A 2 6.97 17.35 -10.12
C ASN A 2 5.67 16.59 -9.83
N GLY A 3 5.07 15.93 -10.84
CA GLY A 3 3.85 15.12 -10.69
C GLY A 3 2.57 15.91 -10.37
N VAL A 4 2.68 17.22 -10.13
CA VAL A 4 1.55 18.12 -9.85
C VAL A 4 0.86 18.51 -11.16
N ILE A 5 -0.47 18.42 -11.17
CA ILE A 5 -1.35 18.83 -12.27
C ILE A 5 -2.21 19.99 -11.79
N ASP A 6 -1.93 21.20 -12.26
CA ASP A 6 -2.74 22.37 -11.92
C ASP A 6 -4.06 22.35 -12.70
N THR A 7 -5.16 22.53 -11.98
CA THR A 7 -6.50 22.62 -12.56
C THR A 7 -7.20 23.89 -12.10
N ARG A 8 -8.32 24.24 -12.76
CA ARG A 8 -9.19 25.36 -12.34
C ARG A 8 -9.78 25.20 -10.92
N TYR A 9 -9.68 24.00 -10.35
CA TYR A 9 -10.20 23.68 -9.01
C TYR A 9 -9.08 23.45 -7.99
N GLY A 10 -7.83 23.80 -8.32
CA GLY A 10 -6.66 23.55 -7.48
C GLY A 10 -5.74 22.48 -8.04
N ALA A 11 -4.66 22.19 -7.31
CA ALA A 11 -3.60 21.31 -7.78
C ALA A 11 -3.90 19.84 -7.43
N LEU A 12 -3.74 18.95 -8.41
CA LEU A 12 -3.84 17.50 -8.23
C LEU A 12 -2.46 16.87 -8.14
N MET A 13 -2.30 15.88 -7.28
CA MET A 13 -1.03 15.22 -6.98
C MET A 13 -1.24 13.70 -7.06
N PRO A 14 -1.31 13.12 -8.28
CA PRO A 14 -1.36 11.67 -8.46
C PRO A 14 -0.04 11.01 -8.05
N ARG A 15 -0.13 9.85 -7.40
CA ARG A 15 1.01 9.01 -7.05
C ARG A 15 0.69 7.55 -7.36
N LEU A 16 1.66 6.89 -7.98
CA LEU A 16 1.68 5.44 -8.17
C LEU A 16 2.97 4.89 -7.58
N ALA A 17 2.87 3.81 -6.79
CA ALA A 17 4.01 3.13 -6.21
C ALA A 17 3.86 1.62 -6.39
N VAL A 18 4.90 0.99 -6.94
CA VAL A 18 4.98 -0.46 -7.11
C VAL A 18 5.99 -1.00 -6.13
N ASN A 19 5.62 -2.06 -5.42
CA ASN A 19 6.53 -2.82 -4.57
C ASN A 19 6.60 -4.26 -5.08
N LEU A 20 7.81 -4.80 -5.23
CA LEU A 20 8.06 -6.18 -5.66
C LEU A 20 8.93 -6.87 -4.62
N VAL A 21 8.41 -7.96 -4.05
CA VAL A 21 9.11 -8.76 -3.05
C VAL A 21 9.38 -10.14 -3.65
N GLY A 22 10.66 -10.53 -3.67
CA GLY A 22 11.09 -11.84 -4.15
C GLY A 22 10.69 -12.99 -3.22
N PRO A 23 10.93 -14.25 -3.65
CA PRO A 23 10.68 -15.41 -2.81
C PRO A 23 11.56 -15.38 -1.57
N HIS A 24 11.00 -15.79 -0.43
CA HIS A 24 11.74 -15.92 0.82
C HIS A 24 11.16 -17.08 1.64
N TYR A 25 11.91 -17.50 2.64
CA TYR A 25 11.48 -18.49 3.63
C TYR A 25 11.26 -17.80 4.97
N PHE A 26 10.31 -18.31 5.76
CA PHE A 26 10.04 -17.80 7.10
C PHE A 26 10.86 -18.52 8.19
N ASP A 27 11.45 -19.67 7.86
CA ASP A 27 12.16 -20.57 8.75
C ASP A 27 13.56 -20.92 8.20
N GLY A 28 14.46 -21.31 9.11
CA GLY A 28 15.83 -21.71 8.74
C GLY A 28 15.91 -23.06 8.03
N ASP A 29 14.92 -23.94 8.24
CA ASP A 29 14.82 -25.26 7.61
C ASP A 29 14.26 -25.18 6.17
N ASN A 30 13.91 -23.98 5.69
CA ASN A 30 13.37 -23.69 4.36
C ASN A 30 12.08 -24.47 4.02
N GLN A 31 11.24 -24.77 5.00
CA GLN A 31 9.99 -25.48 4.81
C GLN A 31 8.81 -24.54 4.51
N LEU A 32 8.84 -23.31 5.04
CA LEU A 32 7.77 -22.33 4.91
C LEU A 32 8.16 -21.23 3.92
N ARG A 33 7.83 -21.48 2.65
CA ARG A 33 8.13 -20.57 1.54
C ARG A 33 7.01 -19.58 1.25
N GLN A 34 7.37 -18.31 1.10
CA GLN A 34 6.56 -17.29 0.44
C GLN A 34 7.08 -17.07 -0.98
N GLY A 35 6.20 -17.20 -1.97
CA GLY A 35 6.51 -16.90 -3.37
C GLY A 35 6.56 -15.39 -3.63
N THR A 36 7.14 -15.01 -4.77
CA THR A 36 7.16 -13.62 -5.24
C THR A 36 5.77 -13.00 -5.24
N TYR A 37 5.68 -11.75 -4.81
CA TYR A 37 4.47 -10.95 -4.95
C TYR A 37 4.81 -9.50 -5.26
N ALA A 38 3.87 -8.84 -5.93
CA ALA A 38 3.92 -7.41 -6.15
C ALA A 38 2.64 -6.77 -5.61
N THR A 39 2.77 -5.55 -5.10
CA THR A 39 1.64 -4.68 -4.74
C THR A 39 1.75 -3.37 -5.50
N LEU A 40 0.60 -2.79 -5.83
CA LEU A 40 0.49 -1.47 -6.43
C LEU A 40 -0.33 -0.61 -5.50
N ASP A 41 0.24 0.50 -5.06
CA ASP A 41 -0.41 1.50 -4.23
C ASP A 41 -0.64 2.76 -5.07
N SER A 42 -1.82 3.34 -4.94
CA SER A 42 -2.24 4.50 -5.72
C SER A 42 -2.85 5.55 -4.79
N SER A 43 -2.50 6.81 -4.99
CA SER A 43 -3.17 7.91 -4.30
C SER A 43 -3.35 9.12 -5.21
N LEU A 44 -4.37 9.90 -4.89
CA LEU A 44 -4.65 11.18 -5.53
C LEU A 44 -4.86 12.22 -4.44
N GLY A 45 -3.90 13.13 -4.31
CA GLY A 45 -4.04 14.35 -3.52
C GLY A 45 -4.69 15.46 -4.32
N TRP A 46 -5.48 16.30 -3.66
CA TRP A 46 -6.11 17.48 -4.21
C TRP A 46 -5.95 18.64 -3.23
N GLN A 47 -5.17 19.63 -3.63
CA GLN A 47 -5.04 20.91 -2.94
C GLN A 47 -6.19 21.82 -3.40
N ALA A 48 -7.33 21.74 -2.69
CA ALA A 48 -8.54 22.50 -3.02
C ALA A 48 -8.38 24.00 -2.75
N THR A 49 -7.65 24.35 -1.69
CA THR A 49 -7.29 25.72 -1.32
C THR A 49 -5.86 25.73 -0.80
N GLU A 50 -5.25 26.88 -0.54
CA GLU A 50 -3.91 26.96 0.07
C GLU A 50 -3.82 26.26 1.44
N ARG A 51 -4.97 26.05 2.12
CA ARG A 51 -5.04 25.51 3.48
C ARG A 51 -5.69 24.15 3.59
N MET A 52 -6.28 23.63 2.51
CA MET A 52 -7.04 22.38 2.53
C MET A 52 -6.53 21.41 1.47
N ASN A 53 -6.05 20.27 1.96
CA ASN A 53 -5.64 19.14 1.14
C ASN A 53 -6.57 17.95 1.42
N ILE A 54 -7.17 17.40 0.37
CA ILE A 54 -7.96 16.17 0.43
C ILE A 54 -7.22 15.13 -0.40
N SER A 55 -6.99 13.96 0.17
CA SER A 55 -6.37 12.85 -0.54
C SER A 55 -7.21 11.60 -0.41
N VAL A 56 -7.31 10.86 -1.51
CA VAL A 56 -7.85 9.50 -1.53
C VAL A 56 -6.73 8.54 -1.88
N TYR A 57 -6.73 7.37 -1.24
CA TYR A 57 -5.69 6.37 -1.47
C TYR A 57 -6.28 4.97 -1.50
N VAL A 58 -5.60 4.12 -2.26
CA VAL A 58 -5.84 2.69 -2.34
C VAL A 58 -4.50 1.99 -2.21
N ASP A 59 -4.31 1.31 -1.09
CA ASP A 59 -3.15 0.45 -0.85
C ASP A 59 -3.50 -0.97 -1.31
N ASN A 60 -2.54 -1.63 -1.96
CA ASN A 60 -2.70 -2.94 -2.56
C ASN A 60 -3.93 -2.99 -3.51
N LEU A 61 -3.87 -2.18 -4.57
CA LEU A 61 -4.92 -1.99 -5.58
C LEU A 61 -5.43 -3.27 -6.23
N PHE A 62 -4.66 -4.36 -6.22
CA PHE A 62 -5.07 -5.65 -6.77
C PHE A 62 -5.52 -6.66 -5.71
N ASP A 63 -5.66 -6.25 -4.44
CA ASP A 63 -5.99 -7.12 -3.30
C ASP A 63 -5.11 -8.38 -3.23
N ARG A 64 -3.81 -8.22 -3.50
CA ARG A 64 -2.87 -9.33 -3.45
C ARG A 64 -2.78 -9.85 -2.01
N ARG A 65 -3.11 -11.13 -1.81
CA ARG A 65 -2.89 -11.83 -0.55
C ARG A 65 -1.49 -12.43 -0.49
N TYR A 66 -0.79 -12.17 0.61
CA TYR A 66 0.52 -12.75 0.91
C TYR A 66 0.65 -12.98 2.41
N ARG A 67 1.56 -13.87 2.80
CA ARG A 67 1.84 -14.16 4.20
C ARG A 67 2.86 -13.15 4.70
N THR A 68 2.58 -12.54 5.85
CA THR A 68 3.50 -11.60 6.50
C THR A 68 4.47 -12.33 7.42
N TYR A 69 4.02 -13.47 7.97
CA TYR A 69 4.81 -14.32 8.86
C TYR A 69 4.24 -15.75 8.83
N GLY A 70 5.08 -16.75 9.07
CA GLY A 70 4.64 -18.13 9.23
C GLY A 70 5.62 -18.92 10.09
N TYR A 71 5.10 -19.89 10.84
CA TYR A 71 5.92 -20.80 11.64
C TYR A 71 5.24 -22.17 11.76
N MET A 72 6.04 -23.18 12.11
CA MET A 72 5.54 -24.53 12.39
C MET A 72 5.09 -24.62 13.86
N ASN A 73 3.83 -24.97 14.09
CA ASN A 73 3.32 -25.31 15.41
C ASN A 73 3.11 -26.84 15.46
N GLY A 74 4.11 -27.56 15.98
CA GLY A 74 4.16 -29.01 15.88
C GLY A 74 4.22 -29.45 14.41
N SER A 75 3.26 -30.25 13.97
CA SER A 75 3.14 -30.71 12.58
C SER A 75 2.28 -29.80 11.69
N SER A 76 1.78 -28.67 12.22
CA SER A 76 0.89 -27.76 11.48
C SER A 76 1.59 -26.46 11.13
N ALA A 77 1.61 -26.12 9.83
CA ALA A 77 2.06 -24.82 9.35
C ALA A 77 0.98 -23.77 9.58
N VAL A 78 1.30 -22.71 10.32
CA VAL A 78 0.41 -21.56 10.53
C VAL A 78 1.05 -20.30 9.98
N ALA A 79 0.23 -19.39 9.44
CA ALA A 79 0.71 -18.15 8.84
C ALA A 79 -0.25 -16.99 9.13
N GLN A 80 0.33 -15.80 9.32
CA GLN A 80 -0.39 -14.54 9.31
C GLN A 80 -0.48 -14.03 7.88
N VAL A 81 -1.65 -13.51 7.52
CA VAL A 81 -1.93 -12.95 6.19
C VAL A 81 -2.08 -11.44 6.29
N ASN A 82 -1.74 -10.73 5.21
CA ASN A 82 -1.98 -9.29 5.12
C ASN A 82 -3.48 -8.97 5.16
N MET A 83 -3.81 -7.71 5.50
CA MET A 83 -5.20 -7.23 5.54
C MET A 83 -5.88 -7.20 4.16
N GLY A 84 -5.11 -7.17 3.07
CA GLY A 84 -5.60 -7.15 1.70
C GLY A 84 -5.53 -5.74 1.11
N ARG A 85 -6.56 -5.34 0.38
CA ARG A 85 -6.78 -3.98 -0.13
C ARG A 85 -7.32 -3.07 0.97
N THR A 86 -6.80 -1.85 1.03
CA THR A 86 -7.33 -0.79 1.91
C THR A 86 -7.64 0.44 1.07
N VAL A 87 -8.81 1.02 1.28
CA VAL A 87 -9.23 2.27 0.64
C VAL A 87 -9.51 3.28 1.73
N GLY A 88 -9.02 4.51 1.56
CA GLY A 88 -9.22 5.55 2.55
C GLY A 88 -9.27 6.95 1.95
N ILE A 89 -9.79 7.87 2.76
CA ILE A 89 -9.77 9.30 2.52
C ILE A 89 -9.06 9.97 3.69
N ASN A 90 -8.20 10.93 3.39
CA ASN A 90 -7.49 11.72 4.37
C ASN A 90 -7.62 13.20 4.02
N THR A 91 -8.13 13.98 4.97
CA THR A 91 -8.30 15.42 4.83
C THR A 91 -7.41 16.13 5.83
N ARG A 92 -6.60 17.06 5.32
CA ARG A 92 -5.70 17.89 6.11
C ARG A 92 -6.08 19.36 5.94
N ILE A 93 -6.22 20.06 7.05
CA ILE A 93 -6.45 21.50 7.10
C ILE A 93 -5.33 22.13 7.92
N ASP A 94 -4.57 23.03 7.31
CA ASP A 94 -3.49 23.76 7.97
C ASP A 94 -3.97 25.16 8.38
N PHE A 95 -3.88 25.48 9.67
CA PHE A 95 -4.48 26.70 10.26
C PHE A 95 -3.52 27.89 10.39
N PHE A 96 -2.19 27.65 10.39
CA PHE A 96 -1.16 28.67 10.62
C PHE A 96 0.08 28.39 9.76
#